data_AF-A0AAW9KL76-F1
#
_entry.id   AF-A0AAW9KL76-F1
#
_cell.length_a   1.000
_cell.length_b   1.000
_cell.length_c   1.000
_cell.angle_alpha   90.00
_cell.angle_beta   90.00
_cell.angle_gamma   90.00
#
_symmetry.space_group_name_H-M   'P 1'
#
loop_
_entity.id
_entity.type
_entity.pdbx_description
1 polymer ?
#
loop_
_entity_poly.entity_id
_entity_poly.type
_entity_poly.pdbx_seq_one_letter_code
_entity_poly.pdbx_strand_id
1 'polypeptide(L)'
;YYMIPCFRYENVQKGRLRQFHQYGVEVFGSKEASVDAEVISLAMEGLKKLGLKSLSLNINNLGCPKCRPKYNESLKKYLEENYDNLCGICKTRFEKNPMRILDCKEKSCNEITKNAPIILDYICEECDSHFTEVKKYLDALNIKYKIDPGIVRGLDYYT
;
A
#
# COMPACT_ATOMS: atom_id res chain seq x y z
N TYR A 1 -10.94 10.27 15.47
CA TYR A 1 -9.89 10.97 14.69
C TYR A 1 -8.85 11.54 15.65
N TYR A 2 -7.67 11.89 15.15
CA TYR A 2 -6.61 12.54 15.92
C TYR A 2 -5.88 13.57 15.07
N MET A 3 -5.26 14.55 15.73
CA MET A 3 -4.35 15.53 15.14
C MET A 3 -3.17 15.73 16.10
N ILE A 4 -2.00 15.21 15.75
CA ILE A 4 -0.89 15.06 16.69
C ILE A 4 0.46 15.42 16.05
N PRO A 5 1.45 15.83 16.87
CA PRO A 5 2.85 15.80 16.44
C PRO A 5 3.35 14.35 16.40
N CYS A 6 3.98 13.99 15.28
CA CYS A 6 4.66 12.73 15.07
C CYS A 6 6.16 12.98 14.91
N PHE A 7 6.97 12.05 15.42
CA PHE A 7 8.42 12.15 15.41
C PHE A 7 9.03 10.94 14.69
N ARG A 8 9.90 11.19 13.71
CA ARG A 8 10.62 10.13 12.98
C ARG A 8 12.09 10.49 12.86
N TYR A 9 12.95 9.59 13.34
CA TYR A 9 14.38 9.71 13.14
C TYR A 9 14.75 9.26 11.73
N GLU A 10 14.89 10.22 10.83
CA GLU A 10 15.30 9.98 9.43
C GLU A 10 16.19 11.12 8.90
N ASN A 11 16.81 10.87 7.75
CA ASN A 11 17.54 11.89 7.02
C ASN A 11 16.58 12.97 6.54
N VAL A 12 16.87 14.22 6.93
CA VAL A 12 16.04 15.38 6.58
C VAL A 12 16.19 15.63 5.07
N GLN A 13 15.06 15.73 4.38
CA GLN A 13 14.98 16.05 2.96
C GLN A 13 13.71 16.87 2.71
N LYS A 14 13.54 17.42 1.51
CA LYS A 14 12.35 18.22 1.16
C LYS A 14 11.07 17.42 1.46
N GLY A 15 10.21 17.97 2.32
CA GLY A 15 8.96 17.33 2.74
C GLY A 15 9.09 16.24 3.81
N ARG A 16 10.29 15.99 4.35
CA ARG A 16 10.53 15.02 5.43
C ARG A 16 11.15 15.71 6.65
N LEU A 17 10.33 15.87 7.68
CA LEU A 17 10.68 16.54 8.92
C LEU A 17 10.89 15.51 10.03
N ARG A 18 11.80 15.80 10.98
CA ARG A 18 11.96 14.99 12.19
C ARG A 18 10.77 15.11 13.14
N GLN A 19 10.08 16.25 13.11
CA GLN A 19 8.77 16.47 13.72
C GLN A 19 7.81 16.98 12.64
N PHE A 20 6.67 16.33 12.48
CA PHE A 20 5.61 16.70 11.55
C PHE A 20 4.25 16.53 12.23
N HIS A 21 3.20 17.10 11.66
CA HIS A 21 1.85 16.95 12.20
C HIS A 21 1.05 16.01 11.32
N GLN A 22 0.37 15.04 11.92
CA GLN A 22 -0.54 14.15 11.22
C GLN A 22 -1.95 14.33 11.74
N TYR A 23 -2.87 14.42 10.78
CA TYR A 23 -4.28 14.16 11.00
C TYR A 23 -4.57 12.72 10.56
N GLY A 24 -5.32 11.98 11.37
CA GLY A 24 -5.68 10.61 11.07
C GLY A 24 -7.05 10.23 11.61
N VAL A 25 -7.61 9.18 11.02
CA VAL A 25 -8.92 8.62 11.37
C VAL A 25 -8.75 7.12 11.43
N GLU A 26 -9.38 6.50 12.43
CA GLU A 26 -9.43 5.05 12.59
C GLU A 26 -10.89 4.67 12.76
N VAL A 27 -11.30 3.60 12.10
CA VAL A 27 -12.60 2.97 12.30
C VAL A 27 -12.36 1.57 12.81
N PHE A 28 -12.92 1.25 13.98
CA PHE A 28 -12.77 -0.06 14.61
C PHE A 28 -14.12 -0.76 14.69
N GLY A 29 -14.12 -2.09 14.59
CA GLY A 29 -15.30 -2.93 14.84
C GLY A 29 -16.16 -3.25 13.63
N SER A 30 -15.85 -2.72 12.45
CA SER A 30 -16.52 -3.10 11.19
C SER A 30 -15.52 -3.72 10.21
N LYS A 31 -15.97 -4.71 9.45
CA LYS A 31 -15.24 -5.34 8.35
C LYS A 31 -15.85 -5.03 6.99
N GLU A 32 -16.83 -4.13 6.94
CA GLU A 32 -17.59 -3.84 5.74
C GLU A 32 -16.78 -2.96 4.78
N ALA A 33 -16.79 -3.31 3.48
CA ALA A 33 -16.14 -2.55 2.42
C ALA A 33 -16.64 -1.10 2.30
N SER A 34 -17.85 -0.81 2.78
CA SER A 34 -18.40 0.54 2.84
C SER A 34 -17.59 1.46 3.75
N VAL A 35 -16.98 0.93 4.81
CA VAL A 35 -16.14 1.68 5.74
C VAL A 35 -14.82 2.08 5.09
N ASP A 36 -14.18 1.18 4.33
CA ASP A 36 -13.00 1.53 3.54
C ASP A 36 -13.29 2.68 2.58
N ALA A 37 -14.41 2.60 1.85
CA ALA A 37 -14.84 3.64 0.93
C ALA A 37 -15.18 4.96 1.65
N GLU A 38 -15.81 4.91 2.82
CA GLU A 38 -16.10 6.08 3.65
C GLU A 38 -14.82 6.80 4.06
N VAL A 39 -13.83 6.07 4.60
CA VAL A 39 -12.54 6.66 5.03
C VAL A 39 -11.79 7.27 3.86
N ILE A 40 -11.77 6.61 2.70
CA ILE A 40 -11.21 7.16 1.47
C ILE A 40 -11.95 8.43 1.05
N SER A 41 -13.28 8.43 1.10
CA SER A 41 -14.10 9.59 0.72
C SER A 41 -13.83 10.79 1.61
N LEU A 42 -13.67 10.57 2.92
CA LEU A 42 -13.34 11.60 3.90
C LEU A 42 -12.00 12.27 3.57
N ALA A 43 -10.98 11.47 3.25
CA ALA A 43 -9.67 12.00 2.85
C ALA A 43 -9.75 12.79 1.54
N MET A 44 -10.42 12.25 0.52
CA MET A 44 -10.55 12.88 -0.79
C MET A 44 -11.33 14.20 -0.70
N GLU A 45 -12.45 14.21 0.01
CA GLU A 45 -13.29 15.40 0.18
C GLU A 45 -12.59 16.45 1.04
N GLY A 46 -11.91 16.03 2.11
CA GLY A 46 -11.12 16.93 2.95
C GLY A 46 -10.05 17.67 2.15
N LEU A 47 -9.27 16.96 1.34
CA LEU A 47 -8.26 17.57 0.48
C LEU A 47 -8.86 18.48 -0.60
N LYS A 48 -9.99 18.11 -1.20
CA LYS A 48 -10.72 18.97 -2.15
C LYS A 48 -11.20 20.25 -1.50
N LYS A 49 -11.80 20.18 -0.30
CA LYS A 49 -12.29 21.34 0.46
C LYS A 49 -11.17 22.31 0.85
N LEU A 50 -9.94 21.81 1.05
CA LEU A 50 -8.75 22.64 1.24
C LEU A 50 -8.27 23.32 -0.06
N GLY A 51 -8.90 23.05 -1.21
CA GLY A 51 -8.60 23.68 -2.50
C GLY A 51 -7.63 22.91 -3.38
N LEU A 52 -7.26 21.67 -3.04
CA LEU A 52 -6.37 20.85 -3.88
C LEU A 52 -7.12 20.35 -5.11
N LYS A 53 -6.55 20.58 -6.30
CA LYS A 53 -7.21 20.30 -7.60
C LYS A 53 -6.68 19.06 -8.32
N SER A 54 -5.42 18.70 -8.10
CA SER A 54 -4.72 17.62 -8.83
C SER A 54 -4.54 16.38 -7.96
N LEU A 55 -5.63 15.90 -7.38
CA LEU A 55 -5.64 14.71 -6.53
C LEU A 55 -5.80 13.46 -7.39
N SER A 56 -5.01 12.43 -7.11
CA SER A 56 -5.15 11.10 -7.68
C SER A 56 -5.24 10.07 -6.55
N LEU A 57 -6.30 9.26 -6.56
CA LEU A 57 -6.43 8.11 -5.67
C LEU A 57 -5.86 6.87 -6.36
N ASN A 58 -4.96 6.17 -5.69
CA ASN A 58 -4.47 4.86 -6.11
C ASN A 58 -4.82 3.85 -5.01
N ILE A 59 -5.41 2.71 -5.38
CA ILE A 59 -5.84 1.66 -4.46
C ILE A 59 -5.21 0.32 -4.84
N ASN A 60 -5.10 -0.56 -3.84
CA ASN A 60 -4.61 -1.93 -4.00
C ASN A 60 -5.26 -2.84 -2.94
N ASN A 61 -5.20 -4.15 -3.14
CA ASN A 61 -5.56 -5.16 -2.16
C ASN A 61 -4.33 -6.02 -1.84
N LEU A 62 -3.93 -6.07 -0.56
CA LEU A 62 -2.75 -6.80 -0.11
C LEU A 62 -3.05 -8.23 0.37
N GLY A 63 -4.30 -8.66 0.28
CA GLY A 63 -4.78 -9.98 0.64
C GLY A 63 -4.64 -10.31 2.13
N CYS A 64 -5.49 -11.23 2.57
CA CYS A 64 -5.50 -11.70 3.95
C CYS A 64 -4.30 -12.64 4.25
N PRO A 65 -4.11 -13.05 5.52
CA PRO A 65 -3.06 -14.00 5.92
C PRO A 65 -3.08 -15.35 5.18
N LYS A 66 -4.20 -15.73 4.53
CA LYS A 66 -4.29 -16.93 3.69
C LYS A 66 -3.78 -16.72 2.26
N CYS A 67 -3.83 -15.49 1.75
CA CYS A 67 -3.38 -15.13 0.40
C CYS A 67 -1.85 -14.99 0.34
N ARG A 68 -1.28 -14.33 1.36
CA ARG A 68 0.13 -13.94 1.42
C ARG A 68 1.14 -15.07 1.28
N PRO A 69 0.94 -16.28 1.83
CA PRO A 69 1.94 -17.35 1.72
C PRO A 69 2.25 -17.70 0.27
N LYS A 70 1.22 -17.90 -0.56
CA LYS A 70 1.37 -18.22 -1.98
C LYS A 70 2.04 -17.09 -2.76
N TYR A 71 1.63 -15.85 -2.48
CA TYR A 71 2.24 -14.68 -3.09
C TYR A 71 3.73 -14.54 -2.71
N ASN A 72 4.05 -14.67 -1.43
CA ASN A 72 5.42 -14.57 -0.92
C ASN A 72 6.32 -15.65 -1.49
N GLU A 73 5.83 -16.88 -1.65
CA GLU A 73 6.58 -17.96 -2.29
C GLU A 73 6.91 -17.60 -3.74
N SER A 74 5.92 -17.18 -4.52
CA SER A 74 6.13 -16.78 -5.91
C SER A 74 7.06 -15.57 -6.04
N LEU A 75 6.92 -14.59 -5.14
CA LEU A 75 7.77 -13.40 -5.10
C LEU A 75 9.21 -13.75 -4.72
N LYS A 76 9.41 -14.65 -3.75
CA LYS A 76 10.74 -15.13 -3.37
C LYS A 76 11.41 -15.84 -4.53
N LYS A 77 10.72 -16.76 -5.20
CA LYS A 77 11.26 -17.46 -6.37
C LYS A 77 11.71 -16.50 -7.47
N TYR A 78 10.88 -15.50 -7.78
CA TYR A 78 11.23 -14.46 -8.76
C TYR A 78 12.46 -13.64 -8.33
N LEU A 79 12.53 -13.27 -7.05
CA LEU A 79 13.63 -12.46 -6.53
C LEU A 79 14.93 -13.24 -6.35
N GLU A 80 14.86 -14.56 -6.15
CA GLU A 80 16.02 -15.44 -6.02
C GLU A 80 16.84 -15.46 -7.32
N GLU A 81 16.17 -15.53 -8.47
CA GLU A 81 16.80 -15.42 -9.80
C GLU A 81 17.51 -14.08 -10.02
N ASN A 82 17.11 -13.05 -9.27
CA ASN A 82 17.62 -11.69 -9.37
C ASN A 82 18.41 -11.26 -8.12
N TYR A 83 18.71 -12.19 -7.21
CA TYR A 83 19.14 -11.88 -5.84
C TYR A 83 20.43 -11.05 -5.82
N ASP A 84 21.40 -11.39 -6.68
CA ASP A 84 22.68 -10.70 -6.71
C ASP A 84 22.59 -9.24 -7.15
N ASN A 85 21.56 -8.89 -7.92
CA ASN A 85 21.29 -7.54 -8.41
C ASN A 85 20.49 -6.68 -7.40
N LEU A 86 20.00 -7.29 -6.32
CA LEU A 86 19.34 -6.56 -5.22
C LEU A 86 20.36 -5.72 -4.44
N CYS A 87 19.93 -4.54 -3.97
CA CYS A 87 20.75 -3.73 -3.07
C CYS A 87 20.95 -4.44 -1.71
N GLY A 88 21.98 -4.07 -0.96
CA GLY A 88 22.33 -4.73 0.30
C GLY A 88 21.18 -4.78 1.32
N ILE A 89 20.35 -3.73 1.39
CA ILE A 89 19.17 -3.71 2.24
C ILE A 89 18.13 -4.73 1.76
N CYS A 90 17.88 -4.81 0.44
CA CYS A 90 16.91 -5.74 -0.12
C CYS A 90 17.34 -7.20 0.02
N LYS A 91 18.64 -7.51 -0.03
CA LYS A 91 19.17 -8.83 0.31
C LYS A 91 18.75 -9.26 1.73
N THR A 92 18.77 -8.35 2.71
CA THR A 92 18.26 -8.65 4.07
C THR A 92 16.73 -8.74 4.16
N ARG A 93 16.00 -7.99 3.32
CA ARG A 93 14.53 -8.02 3.27
C ARG A 93 14.00 -9.29 2.62
N PHE A 94 14.75 -9.87 1.68
CA PHE A 94 14.40 -11.10 0.98
C PHE A 94 14.04 -12.22 1.97
N GLU A 95 14.84 -12.39 3.02
CA GLU A 95 14.58 -13.40 4.04
C GLU A 95 13.39 -13.06 4.94
N LYS A 96 13.33 -11.81 5.43
CA LYS A 96 12.38 -11.40 6.48
C LYS A 96 10.99 -11.03 5.95
N ASN A 97 10.93 -10.18 4.94
CA ASN A 97 9.68 -9.69 4.35
C ASN A 97 9.95 -9.23 2.90
N PRO A 98 9.83 -10.14 1.91
CA PRO A 98 10.15 -9.85 0.52
C PRO A 98 9.25 -8.78 -0.10
N MET A 99 8.02 -8.60 0.38
CA MET A 99 7.13 -7.55 -0.13
C MET A 99 7.71 -6.14 0.06
N ARG A 100 8.53 -5.92 1.09
CA ARG A 100 9.21 -4.62 1.31
C ARG A 100 10.26 -4.31 0.24
N ILE A 101 10.59 -5.24 -0.64
CA ILE A 101 11.49 -5.01 -1.77
C ILE A 101 10.76 -4.22 -2.86
N LEU A 102 9.44 -4.38 -3.00
CA LEU A 102 8.62 -3.67 -4.01
C LEU A 102 8.56 -2.14 -3.79
N ASP A 103 8.78 -1.67 -2.55
CA ASP A 103 8.87 -0.22 -2.24
C ASP A 103 10.32 0.30 -2.13
N CYS A 104 11.30 -0.48 -2.59
CA CYS A 104 12.69 -0.02 -2.57
C CYS A 104 12.87 1.20 -3.50
N LYS A 105 13.70 2.16 -3.11
CA LYS A 105 13.98 3.37 -3.92
C LYS A 105 15.26 3.26 -4.74
N GLU A 106 16.02 2.17 -4.58
CA GLU A 106 17.20 1.90 -5.41
C GLU A 106 16.79 1.57 -6.85
N LYS A 107 17.53 2.10 -7.83
CA LYS A 107 17.21 1.92 -9.25
C LYS A 107 17.24 0.44 -9.65
N SER A 108 18.26 -0.31 -9.24
CA SER A 108 18.39 -1.73 -9.59
C SER A 108 17.19 -2.54 -9.07
N CYS A 109 16.80 -2.33 -7.82
CA CYS A 109 15.64 -2.99 -7.23
C CYS A 109 14.35 -2.60 -7.95
N ASN A 110 14.14 -1.32 -8.26
CA ASN A 110 12.94 -0.88 -8.99
C ASN A 110 12.83 -1.53 -10.37
N GLU A 111 13.93 -1.62 -11.14
CA GLU A 111 13.91 -2.26 -12.46
C GLU A 111 13.57 -3.75 -12.36
N ILE A 112 14.12 -4.45 -11.36
CA ILE A 112 13.77 -5.86 -11.09
C ILE A 112 12.28 -5.96 -10.74
N THR A 113 11.78 -5.16 -9.81
CA THR A 113 10.42 -5.31 -9.30
C THR A 113 9.32 -4.90 -10.28
N LYS A 114 9.64 -4.26 -11.41
CA LYS A 114 8.66 -3.95 -12.48
C LYS A 114 7.97 -5.19 -13.03
N ASN A 115 8.68 -6.32 -13.09
CA ASN A 115 8.17 -7.58 -13.63
C ASN A 115 7.90 -8.60 -12.51
N ALA A 116 7.84 -8.17 -11.25
CA ALA A 116 7.53 -9.04 -10.13
C ALA A 116 6.07 -9.53 -10.22
N PRO A 117 5.76 -10.71 -9.64
CA PRO A 117 4.39 -11.18 -9.50
C PRO A 117 3.50 -10.14 -8.82
N ILE A 118 2.25 -10.06 -9.27
CA ILE A 118 1.27 -9.10 -8.78
C ILE A 118 0.39 -9.77 -7.73
N ILE A 119 0.26 -9.17 -6.55
CA ILE A 119 -0.48 -9.77 -5.42
C ILE A 119 -1.96 -10.02 -5.73
N LEU A 120 -2.56 -9.21 -6.61
CA LEU A 120 -3.96 -9.34 -7.02
C LEU A 120 -4.25 -10.67 -7.73
N ASP A 121 -3.24 -11.34 -8.29
CA ASP A 121 -3.40 -12.66 -8.92
C ASP A 121 -3.42 -13.82 -7.89
N TYR A 122 -3.19 -13.52 -6.61
CA TYR A 122 -3.04 -14.50 -5.52
C TYR A 122 -4.04 -14.31 -4.38
N ILE A 123 -5.00 -13.39 -4.53
CA ILE A 123 -6.03 -13.14 -3.51
C ILE A 123 -7.12 -14.22 -3.53
N CYS A 124 -7.71 -14.51 -2.36
CA CYS A 124 -8.85 -15.40 -2.25
C CYS A 124 -10.16 -14.68 -2.63
N GLU A 125 -11.21 -15.45 -2.89
CA GLU A 125 -12.54 -14.96 -3.26
C GLU A 125 -13.10 -13.94 -2.27
N GLU A 126 -12.93 -14.16 -0.96
CA GLU A 126 -13.38 -13.21 0.07
C GLU A 126 -12.70 -11.83 -0.09
N CYS A 127 -11.39 -11.81 -0.35
CA CYS A 127 -10.63 -10.58 -0.54
C CYS A 127 -10.97 -9.89 -1.85
N ASP A 128 -11.15 -10.65 -2.94
CA ASP A 128 -11.54 -10.10 -4.24
C ASP A 128 -12.96 -9.51 -4.21
N SER A 129 -13.88 -10.20 -3.54
CA SER A 129 -15.26 -9.73 -3.32
C SER A 129 -15.26 -8.43 -2.51
N HIS A 130 -14.54 -8.38 -1.38
CA HIS A 130 -14.40 -7.15 -0.58
C HIS A 130 -13.87 -5.98 -1.41
N PHE A 131 -12.78 -6.19 -2.16
CA PHE A 131 -12.19 -5.15 -3.00
C PHE A 131 -13.11 -4.72 -4.14
N THR A 132 -13.90 -5.64 -4.68
CA THR A 132 -14.94 -5.33 -5.66
C THR A 132 -16.05 -4.47 -5.08
N GLU A 133 -16.49 -4.72 -3.85
CA GLU A 133 -17.44 -3.85 -3.16
C GLU A 133 -16.85 -2.46 -2.87
N VAL A 134 -15.58 -2.36 -2.44
CA VAL A 134 -14.92 -1.05 -2.26
C VAL A 134 -14.94 -0.25 -3.58
N LYS A 135 -14.58 -0.88 -4.70
CA LYS A 135 -14.62 -0.24 -6.03
C LYS A 135 -16.02 0.26 -6.37
N LYS A 136 -17.06 -0.56 -6.16
CA LYS A 136 -18.45 -0.16 -6.40
C LYS A 136 -18.87 1.05 -5.58
N TYR A 137 -18.51 1.11 -4.29
CA TYR A 137 -18.80 2.27 -3.45
C TYR A 137 -18.05 3.52 -3.93
N LEU A 138 -16.78 3.41 -4.31
CA LEU A 138 -16.02 4.53 -4.86
C LEU A 138 -16.62 5.05 -6.17
N ASP A 139 -17.08 4.15 -7.04
CA ASP A 139 -17.76 4.48 -8.29
C ASP A 139 -19.09 5.21 -8.01
N ALA A 140 -19.89 4.71 -7.05
CA ALA A 140 -21.13 5.36 -6.61
C ALA A 140 -20.90 6.77 -6.02
N LEU A 141 -19.77 6.98 -5.35
CA LEU A 141 -19.34 8.27 -4.81
C LEU A 141 -18.68 9.18 -5.87
N ASN A 142 -18.56 8.74 -7.14
CA ASN A 142 -17.87 9.43 -8.22
C ASN A 142 -16.39 9.76 -7.89
N ILE A 143 -15.73 8.88 -7.12
CA ILE A 143 -14.31 9.02 -6.78
C ILE A 143 -13.49 8.24 -7.79
N LYS A 144 -12.80 8.94 -8.70
CA LYS A 144 -11.88 8.32 -9.65
C LYS A 144 -10.68 7.72 -8.92
N TYR A 145 -10.38 6.46 -9.21
CA TYR A 145 -9.20 5.75 -8.70
C TYR A 145 -8.43 5.06 -9.82
N LYS A 146 -7.18 4.68 -9.52
CA LYS A 146 -6.40 3.72 -10.31
C LYS A 146 -6.04 2.54 -9.43
N ILE A 147 -6.06 1.34 -10.01
CA ILE A 147 -5.51 0.16 -9.35
C ILE A 147 -4.00 0.20 -9.57
N ASP A 148 -3.23 0.27 -8.50
CA ASP A 148 -1.77 0.27 -8.54
C ASP A 148 -1.25 -0.91 -7.70
N PRO A 149 -0.94 -2.05 -8.35
CA PRO A 149 -0.48 -3.23 -7.65
C PRO A 149 0.91 -3.06 -7.00
N GLY A 150 1.65 -2.01 -7.37
CA GLY A 150 2.93 -1.66 -6.77
C GLY A 150 2.81 -1.00 -5.40
N ILE A 151 1.60 -0.59 -4.99
CA ILE A 151 1.37 -0.03 -3.66
C ILE A 151 1.41 -1.14 -2.63
N VAL A 152 2.57 -1.26 -1.99
CA VAL A 152 2.74 -2.00 -0.74
C VAL A 152 2.97 -1.03 0.41
N ARG A 153 2.70 -1.48 1.64
CA ARG A 153 2.95 -0.69 2.85
C ARG A 153 4.09 -1.34 3.64
N GLY A 154 4.98 -0.50 4.16
CA GLY A 154 6.09 -0.94 5.03
C GLY A 154 5.66 -1.38 6.44
N LEU A 155 4.36 -1.41 6.73
CA LEU A 155 3.78 -1.84 7.99
C LEU A 155 3.04 -3.15 7.76
N ASP A 156 3.36 -4.17 8.54
CA ASP A 156 2.96 -5.54 8.21
C ASP A 156 1.50 -5.86 8.61
N TYR A 157 0.82 -4.92 9.30
CA TYR A 157 -0.54 -5.09 9.81
C TYR A 157 -1.66 -4.84 8.79
N TYR A 158 -1.35 -4.30 7.61
CA TYR A 158 -2.36 -4.22 6.55
C TYR A 158 -2.79 -5.64 6.15
N THR A 159 -4.01 -5.81 5.66
CA THR A 159 -4.59 -7.06 5.14
C THR A 159 -5.40 -6.77 3.90
#